data_AF-A8PHW2-F1
#
_entry.id   AF-A8PHW2-F1
#
_cell.length_a   1.000
_cell.length_b   1.000
_cell.length_c   1.000
_cell.angle_alpha   90.00
_cell.angle_beta   90.00
_cell.angle_gamma   90.00
#
_symmetry.space_group_name_H-M   'P 1'
#
loop_
_entity.id
_entity.type
_entity.pdbx_description
1 polymer ?
#
loop_
_entity_poly.entity_id
_entity_poly.type
_entity_poly.pdbx_seq_one_letter_code
_entity_poly.pdbx_strand_id
1 'polypeptide(L)'
;MARPRKYHTKAERKEANRRKNRDYYSRKKTEINKRRRDKHALVAARKELKPWLALGARKSRAVVAENTTDDATKRAVEAAKLFKDFENDVSLAELKNTANYHSVRLARFRDQVDVHYDKILNSAGIGPEFKVVEGMKNEIDAAVKLVEDIEGYLLDGMEALVNAFKNKELAFQ
;
A
#
# COMPACT_ATOMS: atom_id res chain seq x y z
N MET A 1 13.34 39.12 -60.30
CA MET A 1 12.48 40.03 -59.51
C MET A 1 12.54 39.63 -58.04
N ALA A 2 12.73 40.57 -57.12
CA ALA A 2 12.78 40.28 -55.69
C ALA A 2 11.36 39.99 -55.14
N ARG A 3 11.19 38.98 -54.29
CA ARG A 3 9.90 38.67 -53.66
C ARG A 3 9.54 39.77 -52.65
N PRO A 4 8.29 40.28 -52.65
CA PRO A 4 7.83 41.23 -51.64
C PRO A 4 8.00 40.70 -50.22
N ARG A 5 8.45 41.57 -49.31
CA ARG A 5 8.54 41.24 -47.88
C ARG A 5 7.14 41.22 -47.27
N LYS A 6 6.85 40.19 -46.47
CA LYS A 6 5.57 40.03 -45.76
C LYS A 6 5.33 41.08 -44.66
N TYR A 7 6.40 41.61 -44.09
CA TYR A 7 6.36 42.67 -43.07
C TYR A 7 7.42 43.71 -43.40
N HIS A 8 7.08 44.98 -43.26
CA HIS A 8 7.98 46.10 -43.57
C HIS A 8 8.75 46.54 -42.33
N THR A 9 8.15 46.43 -41.15
CA THR A 9 8.76 46.84 -39.88
C THR A 9 8.87 45.67 -38.88
N LYS A 10 9.79 45.81 -37.91
CA LYS A 10 9.92 44.84 -36.79
C LYS A 10 8.66 44.83 -35.90
N ALA A 11 7.99 45.99 -35.78
CA ALA A 11 6.76 46.14 -35.00
C ALA A 11 5.61 45.31 -35.60
N GLU A 12 5.37 45.43 -36.90
CA GLU A 12 4.37 44.62 -37.63
C GLU A 12 4.60 43.12 -37.45
N ARG A 13 5.86 42.67 -37.58
CA ARG A 13 6.20 41.26 -37.38
C ARG A 13 5.87 40.78 -35.96
N LYS A 14 6.14 41.61 -34.95
CA LYS A 14 5.86 41.30 -33.53
C LYS A 14 4.35 41.24 -33.28
N GLU A 15 3.58 42.17 -33.84
CA GLU A 15 2.14 42.19 -33.70
C GLU A 15 1.46 41.02 -34.42
N ALA A 16 1.90 40.70 -35.65
CA ALA A 16 1.43 39.54 -36.39
C ALA A 16 1.69 38.23 -35.60
N ASN A 17 2.86 38.09 -34.98
CA ASN A 17 3.17 36.96 -34.12
C ASN A 17 2.28 36.92 -32.87
N ARG A 18 2.03 38.06 -32.22
CA ARG A 18 1.11 38.14 -31.06
C ARG A 18 -0.31 37.74 -31.44
N ARG A 19 -0.80 38.18 -32.61
CA ARG A 19 -2.12 37.78 -33.13
C ARG A 19 -2.17 36.29 -33.42
N LYS A 20 -1.19 35.75 -34.14
CA LYS A 20 -1.07 34.30 -34.41
C LYS A 20 -1.06 33.49 -33.11
N ASN A 21 -0.33 33.93 -32.09
CA ASN A 21 -0.32 33.24 -30.79
C ASN A 21 -1.69 33.33 -30.10
N ARG A 22 -2.33 34.50 -30.06
CA ARG A 22 -3.69 34.65 -29.52
C ARG A 22 -4.67 33.69 -30.20
N ASP A 23 -4.67 33.64 -31.53
CA ASP A 23 -5.54 32.78 -32.32
C ASP A 23 -5.24 31.29 -32.10
N TYR A 24 -3.96 30.93 -31.94
CA TYR A 24 -3.57 29.58 -31.60
C TYR A 24 -4.09 29.19 -30.21
N TYR A 25 -3.87 30.04 -29.20
CA TYR A 25 -4.30 29.78 -27.84
C TYR A 25 -5.82 29.72 -27.71
N SER A 26 -6.57 30.57 -28.42
CA SER A 26 -8.03 30.52 -28.41
C SER A 26 -8.56 29.19 -28.96
N ARG A 27 -8.03 28.73 -30.10
CA ARG A 27 -8.39 27.44 -30.71
C ARG A 27 -8.00 26.23 -29.86
N LYS A 28 -6.87 26.30 -29.14
CA LYS A 28 -6.32 25.19 -28.36
C LYS A 28 -6.62 25.27 -26.85
N LYS A 29 -7.39 26.25 -26.40
CA LYS A 29 -7.65 26.51 -24.97
C LYS A 29 -8.16 25.28 -24.23
N THR A 30 -9.10 24.56 -24.83
CA THR A 30 -9.72 23.36 -24.26
C THR A 30 -8.73 22.20 -24.10
N GLU A 31 -7.93 21.93 -25.15
CA GLU A 31 -6.90 20.89 -25.14
C GLU A 31 -5.79 21.20 -24.12
N ILE A 32 -5.33 22.46 -24.08
CA ILE A 32 -4.33 22.93 -23.11
C ILE A 32 -4.85 22.75 -21.67
N ASN A 33 -6.10 23.14 -21.42
CA ASN A 33 -6.71 22.98 -20.10
C ASN A 33 -6.92 21.51 -19.73
N LYS A 34 -7.28 20.65 -20.68
CA LYS A 34 -7.36 19.19 -20.47
C LYS A 34 -5.99 18.63 -20.05
N ARG A 35 -4.92 18.89 -20.83
CA ARG A 35 -3.56 18.45 -20.48
C ARG A 35 -3.09 18.96 -19.12
N ARG A 36 -3.44 20.19 -18.76
CA ARG A 36 -3.14 20.74 -17.43
C ARG A 36 -3.86 19.97 -16.33
N ARG A 37 -5.16 19.70 -16.48
CA ARG A 37 -5.94 18.89 -15.53
C ARG A 37 -5.35 17.49 -15.39
N ASP A 38 -5.04 16.82 -16.49
CA ASP A 38 -4.45 15.48 -16.49
C ASP A 38 -3.09 15.46 -15.79
N LYS A 39 -2.23 16.46 -16.05
CA LYS A 39 -0.94 16.62 -15.37
C LYS A 39 -1.11 16.84 -13.87
N HIS A 40 -2.08 17.66 -13.45
CA HIS A 40 -2.37 17.87 -12.03
C HIS A 40 -2.92 16.62 -11.36
N ALA A 41 -3.80 15.88 -12.04
CA ALA A 41 -4.33 14.61 -11.54
C ALA A 41 -3.20 13.57 -11.35
N LEU A 42 -2.27 13.45 -12.30
CA LEU A 42 -1.10 12.57 -12.16
C LEU A 42 -0.20 12.97 -10.99
N VAL A 43 0.05 14.27 -10.80
CA VAL A 43 0.86 14.77 -9.68
C VAL A 43 0.16 14.53 -8.34
N ALA A 44 -1.16 14.70 -8.27
CA ALA A 44 -1.97 14.40 -7.09
C ALA A 44 -1.91 12.91 -6.74
N ALA A 45 -2.19 12.02 -7.71
CA ALA A 45 -2.10 10.57 -7.53
C ALA A 45 -0.70 10.12 -7.07
N ARG A 46 0.36 10.72 -7.63
CA ARG A 46 1.74 10.42 -7.21
C ARG A 46 2.05 10.87 -5.78
N LYS A 47 1.44 11.95 -5.30
CA LYS A 47 1.58 12.39 -3.90
C LYS A 47 0.86 11.43 -2.94
N GLU A 48 -0.31 10.92 -3.31
CA GLU A 48 -1.06 9.94 -2.52
C GLU A 48 -0.37 8.57 -2.44
N LEU A 49 0.36 8.16 -3.49
CA LEU A 49 1.15 6.92 -3.51
C LEU A 49 2.47 7.01 -2.71
N LYS A 50 2.97 8.21 -2.45
CA LYS A 50 4.29 8.44 -1.85
C LYS A 50 4.43 7.93 -0.40
N PRO A 51 3.43 8.04 0.49
CA PRO A 51 3.46 7.44 1.83
C PRO A 51 3.69 5.93 1.79
N TRP A 52 3.01 5.22 0.88
CA TRP A 52 3.11 3.77 0.75
C TRP A 52 4.45 3.31 0.18
N LEU A 53 4.98 4.02 -0.83
CA LEU A 53 6.31 3.73 -1.39
C LEU A 53 7.45 4.03 -0.41
N ALA A 54 7.29 5.02 0.47
CA ALA A 54 8.28 5.37 1.50
C ALA A 54 8.36 4.33 2.62
N LEU A 55 7.26 3.62 2.91
CA LEU A 55 7.22 2.52 3.88
C LEU A 55 7.96 1.27 3.39
N GLY A 56 7.90 0.96 2.08
CA GLY A 56 8.61 -0.21 1.51
C GLY A 56 10.10 0.03 1.23
N ALA A 57 10.49 1.22 0.78
CA ALA A 57 11.87 1.48 0.33
C ALA A 57 12.90 1.64 1.46
N ARG A 58 12.47 1.89 2.71
CA ARG A 58 13.39 2.11 3.84
C ARG A 58 13.81 0.84 4.58
N LYS A 59 13.13 -0.29 4.40
CA LYS A 59 13.41 -1.52 5.18
C LYS A 59 14.24 -2.58 4.44
N SER A 60 14.39 -2.51 3.12
CA SER A 60 14.94 -3.63 2.36
C SER A 60 16.47 -3.65 2.17
N ARG A 61 17.23 -2.65 2.64
CA ARG A 61 18.68 -2.59 2.33
C ARG A 61 19.68 -2.57 3.48
N ALA A 62 19.26 -2.54 4.75
CA ALA A 62 20.22 -2.40 5.86
C ALA A 62 19.95 -3.23 7.12
N VAL A 63 18.86 -4.00 7.23
CA VAL A 63 18.45 -4.62 8.51
C VAL A 63 18.37 -6.16 8.48
N VAL A 64 18.60 -6.80 7.34
CA VAL A 64 18.33 -8.25 7.20
C VAL A 64 19.47 -9.15 7.73
N ALA A 65 20.63 -8.62 8.12
CA ALA A 65 21.78 -9.48 8.39
C ALA A 65 22.10 -9.83 9.87
N GLU A 66 21.57 -9.14 10.90
CA GLU A 66 22.16 -9.32 12.25
C GLU A 66 21.22 -9.38 13.48
N ASN A 67 19.91 -9.15 13.37
CA ASN A 67 19.03 -9.02 14.55
C ASN A 67 17.78 -9.93 14.60
N THR A 68 17.73 -11.04 13.85
CA THR A 68 16.54 -11.89 13.78
C THR A 68 16.18 -12.60 15.09
N THR A 69 17.14 -12.84 15.98
CA THR A 69 16.89 -13.50 17.27
C THR A 69 16.39 -12.54 18.35
N ASP A 70 16.80 -11.28 18.33
CA ASP A 70 16.47 -10.28 19.36
C ASP A 70 15.13 -9.58 19.09
N ASP A 71 14.65 -9.57 17.84
CA ASP A 71 13.36 -8.96 17.49
C ASP A 71 12.18 -9.92 17.77
N ALA A 72 12.39 -11.23 17.59
CA ALA A 72 11.37 -12.24 17.91
C ALA A 72 11.13 -12.32 19.43
N THR A 73 12.19 -12.29 20.24
CA THR A 73 12.09 -12.28 21.70
C THR A 73 11.42 -10.99 22.21
N LYS A 74 11.75 -9.82 21.63
CA LYS A 74 11.07 -8.56 21.98
C LYS A 74 9.58 -8.59 21.66
N ARG A 75 9.18 -9.10 20.48
CA ARG A 75 7.76 -9.26 20.13
C ARG A 75 7.05 -10.24 21.05
N ALA A 76 7.69 -11.35 21.42
CA ALA A 76 7.13 -12.31 22.37
C ALA A 76 6.95 -11.70 23.77
N VAL A 77 7.90 -10.88 24.23
CA VAL A 77 7.81 -10.16 25.52
C VAL A 77 6.71 -9.09 25.50
N GLU A 78 6.59 -8.32 24.41
CA GLU A 78 5.51 -7.34 24.25
C GLU A 78 4.14 -8.03 24.17
N ALA A 79 4.02 -9.15 23.45
CA ALA A 79 2.81 -9.94 23.40
C ALA A 79 2.43 -10.49 24.79
N ALA A 80 3.41 -11.01 25.54
CA ALA A 80 3.18 -11.50 26.91
C ALA A 80 2.76 -10.37 27.87
N LYS A 81 3.27 -9.16 27.70
CA LYS A 81 2.88 -7.99 28.48
C LYS A 81 1.45 -7.55 28.16
N LEU A 82 1.09 -7.50 26.87
CA LEU A 82 -0.28 -7.27 26.44
C LEU A 82 -1.23 -8.31 27.04
N PHE A 83 -0.90 -9.59 26.99
CA PHE A 83 -1.73 -10.65 27.58
C PHE A 83 -1.96 -10.47 29.09
N LYS A 84 -0.95 -10.04 29.84
CA LYS A 84 -1.11 -9.71 31.28
C LYS A 84 -2.00 -8.51 31.53
N ASP A 85 -1.93 -7.50 30.66
CA ASP A 85 -2.83 -6.34 30.73
C ASP A 85 -4.28 -6.74 30.35
N PHE A 86 -4.44 -7.72 29.45
CA PHE A 86 -5.73 -8.30 29.07
C PHE A 86 -6.38 -9.17 30.16
N GLU A 87 -5.59 -9.87 31.00
CA GLU A 87 -6.11 -10.67 32.12
C GLU A 87 -6.88 -9.85 33.15
N ASN A 88 -6.68 -8.53 33.20
CA ASN A 88 -7.20 -7.72 34.29
C ASN A 88 -8.56 -7.06 34.05
N ASP A 89 -9.01 -6.78 32.81
CA ASP A 89 -10.25 -5.97 32.63
C ASP A 89 -10.98 -6.12 31.27
N VAL A 90 -10.56 -6.99 30.35
CA VAL A 90 -11.18 -7.05 29.02
C VAL A 90 -12.27 -8.11 28.94
N SER A 91 -13.45 -7.72 28.45
CA SER A 91 -14.55 -8.64 28.27
C SER A 91 -14.30 -9.61 27.10
N LEU A 92 -14.79 -10.85 27.21
CA LEU A 92 -14.76 -11.82 26.12
C LEU A 92 -15.41 -11.28 24.83
N ALA A 93 -16.42 -10.42 24.97
CA ALA A 93 -17.08 -9.78 23.84
C ALA A 93 -16.14 -8.82 23.08
N GLU A 94 -15.36 -8.02 23.79
CA GLU A 94 -14.37 -7.11 23.18
C GLU A 94 -13.24 -7.87 22.47
N LEU A 95 -12.79 -8.99 23.06
CA LEU A 95 -11.81 -9.87 22.42
C LEU A 95 -12.33 -10.46 21.11
N LYS A 96 -13.54 -11.01 21.12
CA LYS A 96 -14.20 -11.53 19.91
C LYS A 96 -14.38 -10.45 18.85
N ASN A 97 -14.79 -9.25 19.25
CA ASN A 97 -14.93 -8.12 18.32
C ASN A 97 -13.59 -7.70 17.72
N THR A 98 -12.52 -7.71 18.52
CA THR A 98 -11.18 -7.35 18.06
C THR A 98 -10.62 -8.39 17.09
N ALA A 99 -10.75 -9.68 17.42
CA ALA A 99 -10.33 -10.78 16.55
C ALA A 99 -11.08 -10.71 15.20
N ASN A 100 -12.40 -10.58 15.24
CA ASN A 100 -13.23 -10.46 14.04
C ASN A 100 -12.88 -9.21 13.20
N TYR A 101 -12.60 -8.06 13.85
CA TYR A 101 -12.13 -6.87 13.15
C TYR A 101 -10.84 -7.14 12.37
N HIS A 102 -9.87 -7.82 12.98
CA HIS A 102 -8.61 -8.17 12.33
C HIS A 102 -8.79 -9.23 11.25
N SER A 103 -9.63 -10.24 11.46
CA SER A 103 -9.97 -11.27 10.48
C SER A 103 -10.56 -10.66 9.20
N VAL A 104 -11.60 -9.81 9.32
CA VAL A 104 -12.20 -9.10 8.19
C VAL A 104 -11.20 -8.18 7.48
N ARG A 105 -10.32 -7.52 8.24
CA ARG A 105 -9.31 -6.62 7.67
C ARG A 105 -8.25 -7.40 6.88
N LEU A 106 -7.77 -8.52 7.39
CA LEU A 106 -6.80 -9.38 6.70
C LEU A 106 -7.39 -10.03 5.46
N ALA A 107 -8.66 -10.47 5.50
CA ALA A 107 -9.37 -10.99 4.34
C ALA A 107 -9.37 -9.98 3.18
N ARG A 108 -9.64 -8.70 3.46
CA ARG A 108 -9.58 -7.64 2.42
C ARG A 108 -8.19 -7.46 1.83
N PHE A 109 -7.14 -7.58 2.64
CA PHE A 109 -5.77 -7.49 2.13
C PHE A 109 -5.41 -8.71 1.26
N ARG A 110 -5.84 -9.90 1.66
CA ARG A 110 -5.70 -11.12 0.88
C ARG A 110 -6.36 -10.98 -0.49
N ASP A 111 -7.62 -10.55 -0.55
CA ASP A 111 -8.33 -10.31 -1.81
C ASP A 111 -7.59 -9.33 -2.74
N GLN A 112 -7.04 -8.24 -2.18
CA GLN A 112 -6.27 -7.27 -2.95
C GLN A 112 -4.98 -7.87 -3.50
N VAL A 113 -4.25 -8.65 -2.68
CA VAL A 113 -3.00 -9.29 -3.11
C VAL A 113 -3.27 -10.37 -4.15
N ASP A 114 -4.34 -11.15 -4.01
CA ASP A 114 -4.73 -12.17 -5.00
C ASP A 114 -5.01 -11.54 -6.38
N VAL A 115 -5.73 -10.42 -6.43
CA VAL A 115 -5.95 -9.67 -7.68
C VAL A 115 -4.62 -9.22 -8.33
N HIS A 116 -3.62 -8.85 -7.54
CA HIS A 116 -2.31 -8.47 -8.05
C HIS A 116 -1.46 -9.67 -8.46
N TYR A 117 -1.53 -10.75 -7.69
CA TYR A 117 -0.86 -12.02 -7.95
C TYR A 117 -1.26 -12.55 -9.33
N ASP A 118 -2.57 -12.65 -9.59
CA ASP A 118 -3.10 -13.12 -10.88
C ASP A 118 -2.71 -12.21 -12.04
N LYS A 119 -2.75 -10.89 -11.84
CA LYS A 119 -2.35 -9.93 -12.89
C LYS A 119 -0.89 -10.05 -13.24
N ILE A 120 -0.01 -10.21 -12.26
CA ILE A 120 1.44 -10.33 -12.51
C ILE A 120 1.74 -11.68 -13.16
N LEU A 121 1.15 -12.76 -12.66
CA LEU A 121 1.29 -14.09 -13.25
C LEU A 121 0.86 -14.10 -14.72
N ASN A 122 -0.28 -13.50 -15.05
CA ASN A 122 -0.80 -13.46 -16.41
C ASN A 122 -0.01 -12.53 -17.35
N SER A 123 0.58 -11.45 -16.85
CA SER A 123 1.26 -10.44 -17.69
C SER A 123 2.77 -10.65 -17.83
N ALA A 124 3.45 -11.02 -16.75
CA ALA A 124 4.90 -11.15 -16.68
C ALA A 124 5.36 -12.61 -16.50
N GLY A 125 4.46 -13.53 -16.13
CA GLY A 125 4.81 -14.91 -15.81
C GLY A 125 5.56 -15.06 -14.48
N ILE A 126 6.27 -16.17 -14.31
CA ILE A 126 7.04 -16.47 -13.11
C ILE A 126 8.40 -15.76 -13.20
N GLY A 127 8.47 -14.55 -12.63
CA GLY A 127 9.68 -13.72 -12.57
C GLY A 127 10.03 -13.24 -11.16
N PRO A 128 11.06 -12.40 -11.01
CA PRO A 128 11.42 -11.77 -9.73
C PRO A 128 10.26 -10.99 -9.10
N GLU A 129 9.47 -10.28 -9.91
CA GLU A 129 8.31 -9.51 -9.47
C GLU A 129 7.21 -10.41 -8.88
N PHE A 130 6.98 -11.56 -9.51
CA PHE A 130 6.04 -12.56 -9.01
C PHE A 130 6.45 -13.09 -7.65
N LYS A 131 7.74 -13.43 -7.45
CA LYS A 131 8.26 -13.91 -6.16
C LYS A 131 8.06 -12.91 -5.02
N VAL A 132 8.14 -11.60 -5.31
CA VAL A 132 7.88 -10.57 -4.31
C VAL A 132 6.42 -10.60 -3.86
N VAL A 133 5.48 -10.68 -4.80
CA VAL A 133 4.04 -10.73 -4.48
C VAL A 133 3.66 -12.06 -3.83
N GLU A 134 4.27 -13.17 -4.26
CA GLU A 134 4.14 -14.46 -3.60
C GLU A 134 4.62 -14.42 -2.15
N GLY A 135 5.76 -13.76 -1.88
CA GLY A 135 6.23 -13.51 -0.51
C GLY A 135 5.22 -12.74 0.32
N MET A 136 4.69 -11.64 -0.21
CA MET A 136 3.65 -10.85 0.47
C MET A 136 2.38 -11.67 0.75
N LYS A 137 1.95 -12.49 -0.21
CA LYS A 137 0.79 -13.36 -0.05
C LYS A 137 1.02 -14.37 1.09
N ASN A 138 2.18 -15.02 1.10
CA ASN A 138 2.55 -15.97 2.15
C ASN A 138 2.59 -15.32 3.54
N GLU A 139 3.08 -14.09 3.65
CA GLU A 139 3.06 -13.33 4.92
C GLU A 139 1.63 -13.02 5.39
N ILE A 140 0.74 -12.64 4.47
CA ILE A 140 -0.68 -12.40 4.79
C ILE A 140 -1.37 -13.70 5.20
N ASP A 141 -1.16 -14.79 4.45
CA ASP A 141 -1.74 -16.10 4.77
C ASP A 141 -1.25 -16.62 6.13
N ALA A 142 0.02 -16.35 6.48
CA ALA A 142 0.53 -16.65 7.81
C ALA A 142 -0.20 -15.82 8.88
N ALA A 143 -0.37 -14.51 8.69
CA ALA A 143 -1.09 -13.65 9.63
C ALA A 143 -2.57 -14.05 9.79
N VAL A 144 -3.24 -14.45 8.69
CA VAL A 144 -4.62 -14.95 8.71
C VAL A 144 -4.72 -16.19 9.60
N LYS A 145 -3.83 -17.17 9.42
CA LYS A 145 -3.80 -18.38 10.24
C LYS A 145 -3.66 -18.07 11.73
N LEU A 146 -2.85 -17.08 12.10
CA LEU A 146 -2.70 -16.69 13.51
C LEU A 146 -3.99 -16.12 14.09
N VAL A 147 -4.72 -15.31 13.31
CA VAL A 147 -6.00 -14.75 13.77
C VAL A 147 -7.08 -15.82 13.84
N GLU A 148 -7.14 -16.71 12.85
CA GLU A 148 -8.07 -17.85 12.84
C GLU A 148 -7.85 -18.79 14.02
N ASP A 149 -6.58 -19.05 14.39
CA ASP A 149 -6.21 -19.84 15.57
C ASP A 149 -6.71 -19.18 16.86
N ILE A 150 -6.48 -17.87 17.02
CA ILE A 150 -6.99 -17.10 18.16
C ILE A 150 -8.53 -17.11 18.20
N GLU A 151 -9.19 -16.89 17.06
CA GLU A 151 -10.65 -16.96 16.96
C GLU A 151 -11.19 -18.32 17.36
N GLY A 152 -10.53 -19.41 16.93
CA GLY A 152 -10.86 -20.78 17.31
C GLY A 152 -10.88 -20.97 18.82
N TYR A 153 -9.80 -20.63 19.51
CA TYR A 153 -9.75 -20.74 20.98
C TYR A 153 -10.74 -19.79 21.68
N LEU A 154 -11.00 -18.60 21.13
CA LEU A 154 -12.00 -17.68 21.68
C LEU A 154 -13.44 -18.22 21.58
N LEU A 155 -13.73 -19.14 20.65
CA LEU A 155 -15.03 -19.82 20.59
C LEU A 155 -15.23 -20.74 21.79
N ASP A 156 -14.18 -21.46 22.21
CA ASP A 156 -14.19 -22.35 23.38
C ASP A 156 -14.15 -21.57 24.71
N GLY A 157 -13.61 -20.35 24.70
CA GLY A 157 -13.64 -19.43 25.82
C GLY A 157 -12.28 -18.82 26.15
N MET A 158 -12.27 -17.84 27.06
CA MET A 158 -11.03 -17.13 27.42
C MET A 158 -10.00 -18.06 28.09
N GLU A 159 -10.47 -19.00 28.92
CA GLU A 159 -9.61 -19.97 29.59
C GLU A 159 -8.89 -20.88 28.60
N ALA A 160 -9.56 -21.30 27.52
CA ALA A 160 -8.96 -22.12 26.47
C ALA A 160 -7.81 -21.39 25.76
N LEU A 161 -8.02 -20.11 25.40
CA LEU A 161 -6.98 -19.28 24.78
C LEU A 161 -5.77 -19.08 25.71
N VAL A 162 -6.01 -18.81 27.00
CA VAL A 162 -4.92 -18.63 27.98
C VAL A 162 -4.13 -19.92 28.20
N ASN A 163 -4.81 -21.07 28.25
CA ASN A 163 -4.16 -22.37 28.39
C ASN A 163 -3.33 -22.72 27.16
N ALA A 164 -3.89 -22.51 25.95
CA ALA A 164 -3.16 -22.71 24.69
C ALA A 164 -1.89 -21.84 24.62
N PHE A 165 -1.98 -20.57 25.05
CA PHE A 165 -0.83 -19.68 25.14
C PHE A 165 0.23 -20.16 26.14
N LYS A 166 -0.19 -20.66 27.31
CA LYS A 166 0.74 -21.19 28.33
C LYS A 166 1.44 -22.46 27.86
N ASN A 167 0.74 -23.29 27.09
CA ASN A 167 1.24 -24.58 26.61
C ASN A 167 2.07 -24.49 25.32
N LYS A 168 2.20 -23.30 24.71
CA LYS A 168 2.85 -23.12 23.40
C LYS A 168 2.13 -23.85 22.26
N GLU A 169 0.80 -23.89 22.33
CA GLU A 169 -0.04 -24.53 21.32
C GLU A 169 -0.47 -23.54 20.22
N LEU A 170 -0.28 -22.24 20.43
CA LEU A 170 -0.63 -21.21 19.45
C LEU A 170 0.41 -21.13 18.33
N ALA A 171 -0.06 -20.96 17.09
CA ALA A 171 0.78 -20.99 15.90
C ALA A 171 1.85 -19.87 15.82
N PHE A 172 1.77 -18.84 16.66
CA PHE A 172 2.71 -17.70 16.66
C PHE A 172 3.84 -17.78 17.69
N GLN A 173 3.90 -18.85 18.51
CA GLN A 173 4.86 -18.99 19.61
C GLN A 173 6.14 -19.76 19.27
#